data_AF-A0A498H462-F1
#
_entry.id   AF-A0A498H462-F1
#
_cell.length_a   1.000
_cell.length_b   1.000
_cell.length_c   1.000
_cell.angle_alpha   90.00
_cell.angle_beta   90.00
_cell.angle_gamma   90.00
#
_symmetry.space_group_name_H-M   'P 1'
#
loop_
_entity.id
_entity.type
_entity.pdbx_description
1 polymer ?
#
loop_
_entity_poly.entity_id
_entity_poly.type
_entity_poly.pdbx_seq_one_letter_code
_entity_poly.pdbx_strand_id
1 'polypeptide(L)'
;MQQYTLPLFIVGLIFITKGADWFTESAVSISQKSGIPKMIIGATIVSFATTAPEFAVSAYAAYLGHTGLTVGNAVGSVICNAGLILGGVIVLRSIPVEDSSFLKRGAFMIVSALLLIVVSIDGMLTPVDGILLLVVFVVFLYYNYRLQSLLFGTNEEVNEELGEISNSISKDVVFFVLGAALVVGGSRILIDSGTDIAMWLGVPEMIIGLTLVAFGTSLPELITAISATRKGHNDLAVGNILGANTMDIALILGASSLISELPIQNQSLYYDFPAMLLIMGMIVFFGLTGRKLARWEGAVILATYIAYVGGLFFFYMQ
;
A
#
# COMPACT_ATOMS: atom_id res chain seq x y z
N MET A 1 7.89 -31.68 -2.66
CA MET A 1 7.71 -30.21 -2.63
C MET A 1 9.01 -29.45 -2.38
N GLN A 2 9.88 -29.90 -1.45
CA GLN A 2 11.16 -29.24 -1.13
C GLN A 2 12.11 -28.92 -2.30
N GLN A 3 12.16 -29.74 -3.35
CA GLN A 3 13.14 -29.53 -4.44
C GLN A 3 12.84 -28.30 -5.32
N TYR A 4 11.60 -27.79 -5.31
CA TYR A 4 11.16 -26.69 -6.18
C TYR A 4 11.06 -25.34 -5.47
N THR A 5 11.09 -25.29 -4.15
CA THR A 5 10.90 -24.04 -3.38
C THR A 5 11.96 -22.99 -3.67
N LEU A 6 13.24 -23.36 -3.72
CA LEU A 6 14.32 -22.39 -4.00
C LEU A 6 14.27 -21.87 -5.46
N PRO A 7 14.07 -22.73 -6.48
CA PRO A 7 13.77 -22.25 -7.84
C PRO A 7 12.54 -21.34 -7.92
N LEU A 8 11.43 -21.69 -7.25
CA LEU A 8 10.21 -20.89 -7.23
C LEU A 8 10.44 -19.53 -6.57
N PHE A 9 11.19 -19.48 -5.47
CA PHE A 9 11.59 -18.22 -4.83
C PHE A 9 12.33 -17.30 -5.81
N ILE A 10 13.29 -17.84 -6.58
CA ILE A 10 14.02 -17.07 -7.59
C ILE A 10 13.09 -16.62 -8.74
N VAL A 11 12.20 -17.49 -9.20
CA VAL A 11 11.21 -17.13 -10.24
C VAL A 11 10.29 -16.00 -9.75
N GLY A 12 9.83 -16.08 -8.50
CA GLY A 12 9.06 -15.03 -7.84
C GLY A 12 9.80 -13.70 -7.86
N LEU A 13 11.08 -13.66 -7.44
CA LEU A 13 11.92 -12.46 -7.51
C LEU A 13 12.02 -11.88 -8.93
N ILE A 14 12.21 -12.74 -9.94
CA ILE A 14 12.30 -12.30 -11.34
C ILE A 14 10.98 -11.70 -11.80
N PHE A 15 9.85 -12.34 -11.50
CA PHE A 15 8.52 -11.87 -11.87
C PHE A 15 8.20 -10.54 -11.22
N ILE A 16 8.48 -10.39 -9.93
CA ILE A 16 8.26 -9.14 -9.21
C ILE A 16 9.14 -8.02 -9.78
N THR A 17 10.42 -8.27 -10.01
CA THR A 17 11.35 -7.25 -10.52
C THR A 17 10.96 -6.82 -11.94
N LYS A 18 10.70 -7.78 -12.82
CA LYS A 18 10.35 -7.49 -14.23
C LYS A 18 8.95 -6.89 -14.35
N GLY A 19 8.01 -7.42 -13.57
CA GLY A 19 6.64 -6.92 -13.48
C GLY A 19 6.63 -5.47 -13.01
N ALA A 20 7.37 -5.16 -11.95
CA ALA A 20 7.47 -3.80 -11.44
C ALA A 20 8.05 -2.85 -12.49
N ASP A 21 9.07 -3.26 -13.23
CA ASP A 21 9.61 -2.41 -14.30
C ASP A 21 8.56 -2.03 -15.35
N TRP A 22 7.84 -3.02 -15.89
CA TRP A 22 6.77 -2.80 -16.88
C TRP A 22 5.60 -2.01 -16.30
N PHE A 23 5.19 -2.35 -15.08
CA PHE A 23 4.11 -1.70 -14.37
C PHE A 23 4.38 -0.22 -14.15
N THR A 24 5.58 0.10 -13.65
CA THR A 24 5.98 1.47 -13.33
C THR A 24 6.19 2.32 -14.59
N GLU A 25 6.85 1.77 -15.62
CA GLU A 25 7.05 2.47 -16.90
C GLU A 25 5.72 2.76 -17.59
N SER A 26 4.80 1.80 -17.57
CA SER A 26 3.48 1.97 -18.16
C SER A 26 2.65 2.99 -17.37
N ALA A 27 2.69 2.96 -16.03
CA ALA A 27 2.02 3.96 -15.19
C ALA A 27 2.49 5.38 -15.50
N VAL A 28 3.81 5.55 -15.72
CA VAL A 28 4.42 6.84 -16.07
C VAL A 28 4.07 7.25 -17.50
N SER A 29 4.09 6.32 -18.45
CA SER A 29 3.70 6.57 -19.85
C SER A 29 2.22 6.98 -19.93
N ILE A 30 1.34 6.27 -19.22
CA ILE A 30 -0.08 6.62 -19.07
C ILE A 30 -0.20 8.03 -18.47
N SER A 31 0.54 8.35 -17.41
CA SER A 31 0.55 9.69 -16.81
C SER A 31 0.95 10.78 -17.81
N GLN A 32 2.01 10.56 -18.57
CA GLN A 32 2.51 11.55 -19.54
C GLN A 32 1.57 11.73 -20.72
N LYS A 33 0.99 10.66 -21.25
CA LYS A 33 0.09 10.69 -22.41
C LYS A 33 -1.32 11.16 -22.08
N SER A 34 -1.81 10.88 -20.87
CA SER A 34 -3.12 11.34 -20.40
C SER A 34 -3.07 12.71 -19.71
N GLY A 35 -1.88 13.21 -19.40
CA GLY A 35 -1.67 14.42 -18.61
C GLY A 35 -1.92 14.25 -17.11
N ILE A 36 -2.49 13.12 -16.66
CA ILE A 36 -2.84 12.87 -15.26
C ILE A 36 -1.56 12.87 -14.41
N PRO A 37 -1.49 13.67 -13.31
CA PRO A 37 -0.29 13.70 -12.47
C PRO A 37 0.04 12.30 -11.92
N LYS A 38 1.34 11.95 -11.92
CA LYS A 38 1.82 10.62 -11.49
C LYS A 38 1.38 10.27 -10.07
N MET A 39 1.31 11.26 -9.18
CA MET A 39 0.83 11.06 -7.82
C MET A 39 -0.64 10.59 -7.78
N ILE A 40 -1.49 11.02 -8.72
CA ILE A 40 -2.89 10.55 -8.82
C ILE A 40 -2.91 9.09 -9.28
N ILE A 41 -2.18 8.76 -10.35
CA ILE A 41 -2.09 7.38 -10.86
C ILE A 41 -1.53 6.44 -9.79
N GLY A 42 -0.51 6.90 -9.07
CA GLY A 42 0.07 6.22 -7.91
C GLY A 42 -0.98 5.88 -6.87
N ALA A 43 -1.70 6.89 -6.40
CA ALA A 43 -2.64 6.75 -5.31
C ALA A 43 -4.00 6.14 -5.67
N THR A 44 -4.20 5.74 -6.93
CA THR A 44 -5.46 5.17 -7.39
C THR A 44 -5.23 3.82 -8.04
N ILE A 45 -4.83 3.82 -9.31
CA ILE A 45 -4.74 2.60 -10.11
C ILE A 45 -3.56 1.75 -9.65
N VAL A 46 -2.42 2.39 -9.38
CA VAL A 46 -1.21 1.66 -8.93
C VAL A 46 -1.45 1.07 -7.55
N SER A 47 -1.91 1.88 -6.59
CA SER A 47 -2.20 1.39 -5.24
C SER A 47 -3.27 0.31 -5.24
N PHE A 48 -4.35 0.46 -6.01
CA PHE A 48 -5.38 -0.58 -6.08
C PHE A 48 -4.82 -1.92 -6.60
N ALA A 49 -3.92 -1.87 -7.59
CA ALA A 49 -3.32 -3.06 -8.15
C ALA A 49 -2.31 -3.71 -7.19
N THR A 50 -1.49 -2.92 -6.49
CA THR A 50 -0.51 -3.46 -5.53
C THR A 50 -1.16 -3.96 -4.25
N THR A 51 -2.27 -3.36 -3.82
CA THR A 51 -3.02 -3.70 -2.59
C THR A 51 -4.03 -4.85 -2.79
N ALA A 52 -4.17 -5.37 -4.01
CA ALA A 52 -5.05 -6.50 -4.29
C ALA A 52 -4.71 -7.80 -3.52
N PRO A 53 -3.42 -8.18 -3.33
CA PRO A 53 -3.02 -9.31 -2.49
C PRO A 53 -3.46 -9.14 -1.03
N GLU A 54 -3.27 -7.95 -0.44
CA GLU A 54 -3.69 -7.61 0.92
C GLU A 54 -5.19 -7.77 1.07
N PHE A 55 -5.96 -7.26 0.12
CA PHE A 55 -7.41 -7.40 0.12
C PHE A 55 -7.81 -8.87 0.05
N ALA A 56 -7.21 -9.64 -0.86
CA ALA A 56 -7.51 -11.06 -1.03
C ALA A 56 -7.19 -11.87 0.24
N VAL A 57 -6.02 -11.66 0.84
CA VAL A 57 -5.61 -12.34 2.08
C VAL A 57 -6.53 -11.95 3.24
N SER A 58 -6.82 -10.66 3.41
CA SER A 58 -7.64 -10.17 4.53
C SER A 58 -9.11 -10.57 4.39
N ALA A 59 -9.68 -10.50 3.19
CA ALA A 59 -11.05 -10.93 2.94
C ALA A 59 -11.21 -12.45 3.11
N TYR A 60 -10.23 -13.23 2.62
CA TYR A 60 -10.23 -14.68 2.78
C TYR A 60 -10.03 -15.09 4.25
N ALA A 61 -9.13 -14.42 4.99
CA ALA A 61 -8.95 -14.64 6.41
C ALA A 61 -10.21 -14.31 7.21
N ALA A 62 -10.88 -13.20 6.90
CA ALA A 62 -12.16 -12.83 7.50
C ALA A 62 -13.24 -13.88 7.24
N TYR A 63 -13.33 -14.39 6.00
CA TYR A 63 -14.26 -15.44 5.61
C TYR A 63 -14.03 -16.75 6.37
N LEU A 64 -12.76 -17.11 6.64
CA LEU A 64 -12.41 -18.29 7.43
C LEU A 64 -12.49 -18.09 8.95
N GLY A 65 -12.83 -16.88 9.42
CA GLY A 65 -12.86 -16.54 10.85
C GLY A 65 -11.48 -16.28 11.48
N HIS A 66 -10.42 -16.15 10.67
CA HIS A 66 -9.08 -15.74 11.10
C HIS A 66 -8.98 -14.20 11.19
N THR A 67 -9.78 -13.61 12.06
CA THR A 67 -9.97 -12.16 12.17
C THR A 67 -8.73 -11.41 12.66
N GLY A 68 -7.93 -12.02 13.54
CA GLY A 68 -6.64 -11.46 13.96
C GLY A 68 -5.65 -11.30 12.80
N LEU A 69 -5.62 -12.26 11.87
CA LEU A 69 -4.79 -12.18 10.66
C LEU A 69 -5.28 -11.08 9.71
N THR A 70 -6.60 -10.87 9.65
CA THR A 70 -7.22 -9.81 8.83
C THR A 70 -6.75 -8.42 9.29
N VAL A 71 -6.90 -8.14 10.58
CA VAL A 71 -6.50 -6.85 11.17
C VAL A 71 -4.99 -6.68 11.11
N GLY A 72 -4.24 -7.72 11.50
CA GLY A 72 -2.78 -7.70 11.50
C GLY A 72 -2.18 -7.50 10.11
N ASN A 73 -2.75 -8.12 9.07
CA ASN A 73 -2.30 -7.91 7.69
C ASN A 73 -2.54 -6.47 7.24
N ALA A 74 -3.77 -5.94 7.35
CA ALA A 74 -4.06 -4.59 6.88
C ALA A 74 -3.28 -3.51 7.65
N VAL A 75 -3.26 -3.58 8.98
CA VAL A 75 -2.59 -2.57 9.82
C VAL A 75 -1.07 -2.71 9.74
N GLY A 76 -0.57 -3.95 9.68
CA GLY A 76 0.85 -4.24 9.48
C GLY A 76 1.34 -3.72 8.13
N SER A 77 0.59 -3.93 7.04
CA SER A 77 0.90 -3.38 5.72
C SER A 77 0.98 -1.87 5.75
N VAL A 78 0.04 -1.19 6.40
CA VAL A 78 0.06 0.28 6.54
C VAL A 78 1.32 0.78 7.24
N ILE A 79 1.68 0.15 8.37
CA ILE A 79 2.88 0.51 9.14
C ILE A 79 4.17 0.24 8.33
N CYS A 80 4.22 -0.88 7.61
CA CYS A 80 5.32 -1.25 6.72
C CYS A 80 5.46 -0.25 5.57
N ASN A 81 4.37 0.02 4.85
CA ASN A 81 4.30 0.94 3.72
C ASN A 81 4.75 2.35 4.12
N ALA A 82 4.22 2.87 5.23
CA ALA A 82 4.58 4.19 5.72
C ALA A 82 6.02 4.25 6.27
N GLY A 83 6.38 3.29 7.11
CA GLY A 83 7.62 3.28 7.88
C GLY A 83 8.83 2.76 7.11
N LEU A 84 8.74 1.53 6.62
CA LEU A 84 9.82 0.86 5.92
C LEU A 84 9.96 1.37 4.49
N ILE A 85 8.87 1.33 3.72
CA ILE A 85 8.93 1.56 2.27
C ILE A 85 9.13 3.03 1.99
N LEU A 86 8.21 3.90 2.42
CA LEU A 86 8.31 5.33 2.18
C LEU A 86 9.48 5.95 2.96
N GLY A 87 9.67 5.59 4.22
CA GLY A 87 10.83 6.02 5.00
C GLY A 87 12.16 5.65 4.31
N GLY A 88 12.31 4.41 3.87
CA GLY A 88 13.48 3.93 3.13
C GLY A 88 13.69 4.65 1.79
N VAL A 89 12.61 4.84 1.03
CA VAL A 89 12.64 5.58 -0.24
C VAL A 89 13.11 7.03 -0.03
N ILE A 90 12.63 7.71 1.01
CA ILE A 90 13.06 9.09 1.36
C ILE A 90 14.53 9.11 1.80
N VAL A 91 14.99 8.11 2.55
CA VAL A 91 16.42 7.96 2.92
C VAL A 91 17.30 7.85 1.67
N LEU A 92 16.84 7.13 0.65
CA LEU A 92 17.58 7.00 -0.62
C LEU A 92 17.57 8.30 -1.42
N ARG A 93 16.43 9.00 -1.50
CA ARG A 93 16.29 10.22 -2.31
C ARG A 93 15.26 11.17 -1.70
N SER A 94 15.63 12.45 -1.58
CA SER A 94 14.67 13.49 -1.15
C SER A 94 13.55 13.65 -2.16
N ILE A 95 12.32 13.80 -1.69
CA ILE A 95 11.14 13.86 -2.54
C ILE A 95 10.52 15.26 -2.46
N PRO A 96 10.44 16.01 -3.56
CA PRO A 96 9.74 17.29 -3.56
C PRO A 96 8.24 17.07 -3.26
N VAL A 97 7.70 17.92 -2.39
CA VAL A 97 6.27 17.96 -2.04
C VAL A 97 5.75 19.30 -2.57
N GLU A 98 5.64 19.38 -3.90
CA GLU A 98 5.19 20.60 -4.59
C GLU A 98 3.70 20.57 -4.93
N ASP A 99 3.08 19.38 -4.88
CA ASP A 99 1.68 19.21 -5.26
C ASP A 99 0.73 19.41 -4.07
N SER A 100 -0.23 20.32 -4.23
CA SER A 100 -1.38 20.50 -3.33
C SER A 100 -2.18 19.22 -3.08
N SER A 101 -2.03 18.21 -3.93
CA SER A 101 -2.66 16.89 -3.78
C SER A 101 -2.04 16.06 -2.66
N PHE A 102 -0.76 16.27 -2.30
CA PHE A 102 -0.10 15.51 -1.22
C PHE A 102 -0.84 15.66 0.11
N LEU A 103 -1.12 16.90 0.54
CA LEU A 103 -1.72 17.15 1.84
C LEU A 103 -3.13 16.58 1.95
N LYS A 104 -3.92 16.68 0.88
CA LYS A 104 -5.29 16.13 0.85
C LYS A 104 -5.28 14.60 0.90
N ARG A 105 -4.33 13.95 0.22
CA ARG A 105 -4.12 12.49 0.29
C ARG A 105 -3.64 12.04 1.66
N GLY A 106 -2.67 12.76 2.23
CA GLY A 106 -2.22 12.57 3.60
C GLY A 106 -3.37 12.74 4.61
N ALA A 107 -4.28 13.68 4.37
CA ALA A 107 -5.46 13.88 5.19
C ALA A 107 -6.42 12.68 5.11
N PHE A 108 -6.69 12.13 3.92
CA PHE A 108 -7.49 10.90 3.79
C PHE A 108 -6.87 9.74 4.57
N MET A 109 -5.56 9.55 4.44
CA MET A 109 -4.84 8.52 5.18
C MET A 109 -4.98 8.69 6.71
N ILE A 110 -4.79 9.91 7.23
CA ILE A 110 -4.95 10.23 8.66
C ILE A 110 -6.41 10.08 9.12
N VAL A 111 -7.37 10.55 8.33
CA VAL A 111 -8.80 10.43 8.65
C VAL A 111 -9.21 8.97 8.71
N SER A 112 -8.78 8.13 7.78
CA SER A 112 -9.02 6.69 7.82
C SER A 112 -8.45 6.06 9.10
N ALA A 113 -7.20 6.39 9.47
CA ALA A 113 -6.58 5.88 10.68
C ALA A 113 -7.29 6.33 11.96
N LEU A 114 -7.64 7.62 12.07
CA LEU A 114 -8.39 8.14 13.21
C LEU A 114 -9.79 7.53 13.30
N LEU A 115 -10.48 7.38 12.16
CA LEU A 115 -11.79 6.76 12.12
C LEU A 115 -11.70 5.31 12.59
N LEU A 116 -10.75 4.52 12.06
CA LEU A 116 -10.48 3.16 12.51
C LEU A 116 -10.29 3.10 14.03
N ILE A 117 -9.44 3.95 14.59
CA ILE A 117 -9.21 4.00 16.05
C ILE A 117 -10.52 4.26 16.78
N VAL A 118 -11.30 5.27 16.36
CA VAL A 118 -12.56 5.66 17.04
C VAL A 118 -13.60 4.55 16.99
N VAL A 119 -13.81 3.92 15.84
CA VAL A 119 -14.83 2.88 15.69
C VAL A 119 -14.43 1.54 16.34
N SER A 120 -13.16 1.37 16.68
CA SER A 120 -12.62 0.15 17.28
C SER A 120 -12.32 0.26 18.78
N ILE A 121 -12.65 1.38 19.43
CA ILE A 121 -12.30 1.65 20.85
C ILE A 121 -12.88 0.59 21.80
N ASP A 122 -14.05 0.04 21.46
CA ASP A 122 -14.70 -1.02 22.24
C ASP A 122 -14.05 -2.40 22.05
N GLY A 123 -12.99 -2.49 21.25
CA GLY A 123 -12.27 -3.72 20.98
C GLY A 123 -12.88 -4.56 19.86
N MET A 124 -13.80 -4.00 19.07
CA MET A 124 -14.43 -4.71 17.96
C MET A 124 -14.61 -3.78 16.77
N LEU A 125 -14.45 -4.31 15.55
CA LEU A 125 -14.82 -3.62 14.32
C LEU A 125 -16.02 -4.35 13.72
N THR A 126 -17.19 -3.74 13.85
CA THR A 126 -18.47 -4.32 13.41
C THR A 126 -18.72 -4.02 11.92
N PRO A 127 -19.70 -4.70 11.29
CA PRO A 127 -20.11 -4.36 9.93
C PRO A 127 -20.55 -2.90 9.76
N VAL A 128 -21.15 -2.29 10.79
CA VAL A 128 -21.58 -0.88 10.74
C VAL A 128 -20.37 0.05 10.67
N ASP A 129 -19.34 -0.25 11.46
CA ASP A 129 -18.07 0.48 11.43
C ASP A 129 -17.37 0.31 10.08
N GLY A 130 -17.45 -0.89 9.51
CA GLY A 130 -17.00 -1.20 8.16
C GLY A 130 -17.64 -0.32 7.09
N ILE A 131 -18.95 -0.07 7.17
CA ILE A 131 -19.65 0.85 6.27
C ILE A 131 -19.08 2.26 6.40
N LEU A 132 -18.78 2.74 7.61
CA LEU A 132 -18.18 4.07 7.80
C LEU A 132 -16.81 4.18 7.13
N LEU A 133 -15.97 3.15 7.26
CA LEU A 133 -14.69 3.07 6.57
C LEU A 133 -14.86 3.05 5.05
N LEU A 134 -15.81 2.27 4.53
CA LEU A 134 -16.11 2.22 3.09
C LEU A 134 -16.64 3.55 2.55
N VAL A 135 -17.39 4.32 3.35
CA VAL A 135 -17.79 5.68 2.97
C VAL A 135 -16.55 6.56 2.77
N VAL A 136 -15.55 6.49 3.66
CA VAL A 136 -14.27 7.20 3.47
C VAL A 136 -13.58 6.76 2.18
N PHE A 137 -13.57 5.46 1.88
CA PHE A 137 -13.02 4.93 0.63
C PHE A 137 -13.76 5.47 -0.61
N VAL A 138 -15.08 5.48 -0.61
CA VAL A 138 -15.89 6.02 -1.71
C VAL A 138 -15.63 7.52 -1.89
N VAL A 139 -15.56 8.29 -0.80
CA VAL A 139 -15.23 9.72 -0.86
C VAL A 139 -13.81 9.93 -1.38
N PHE A 140 -12.85 9.10 -0.97
CA PHE A 140 -11.49 9.12 -1.50
C PHE A 140 -11.44 8.86 -3.00
N LEU A 141 -12.15 7.83 -3.50
CA LEU A 141 -12.26 7.56 -4.93
C LEU A 141 -12.93 8.71 -5.69
N TYR A 142 -14.04 9.23 -5.15
CA TYR A 142 -14.75 10.36 -5.76
C TYR A 142 -13.87 11.61 -5.84
N TYR A 143 -13.12 11.93 -4.79
CA TYR A 143 -12.17 13.03 -4.77
C TYR A 143 -11.10 12.87 -5.86
N ASN A 144 -10.53 11.67 -5.98
CA ASN A 144 -9.53 11.37 -7.01
C ASN A 144 -10.09 11.48 -8.43
N TYR A 145 -11.28 10.94 -8.65
CA TYR A 145 -11.99 11.03 -9.92
C TYR A 145 -12.34 12.48 -10.29
N ARG A 146 -12.84 13.27 -9.34
CA ARG A 146 -13.17 14.69 -9.56
C ARG A 146 -11.93 15.52 -9.83
N LEU A 147 -10.83 15.25 -9.14
CA LEU A 147 -9.56 15.93 -9.41
C LEU A 147 -9.07 15.62 -10.82
N GLN A 148 -9.17 14.36 -11.26
CA GLN A 148 -8.91 13.97 -12.64
C GLN A 148 -9.86 14.69 -13.61
N SER A 149 -11.17 14.65 -13.38
CA SER A 149 -12.16 15.32 -14.24
C SER A 149 -12.04 16.84 -14.26
N LEU A 150 -11.53 17.49 -13.21
CA LEU A 150 -11.33 18.95 -13.19
C LEU A 150 -10.06 19.35 -13.94
N LEU A 151 -9.02 18.51 -13.87
CA LEU A 151 -7.81 18.69 -14.67
C LEU A 151 -8.06 18.44 -16.17
N PHE A 152 -9.05 17.60 -16.52
CA PHE A 152 -9.22 17.07 -17.88
C PHE A 152 -10.64 17.14 -18.48
N GLY A 153 -11.63 17.77 -17.83
CA GLY A 153 -13.03 17.70 -18.23
C GLY A 153 -13.76 19.04 -18.30
N THR A 154 -13.76 19.64 -19.49
CA THR A 154 -14.92 19.90 -20.38
C THR A 154 -14.44 20.76 -21.56
N ASN A 155 -13.79 20.17 -22.56
CA ASN A 155 -13.56 20.81 -23.86
C ASN A 155 -13.86 19.78 -24.96
N GLU A 156 -14.75 20.10 -25.89
CA GLU A 156 -15.15 19.22 -27.01
C GLU A 156 -13.97 18.89 -27.95
N GLU A 157 -12.92 19.73 -27.97
CA GLU A 157 -11.67 19.50 -28.72
C GLU A 157 -10.84 18.31 -28.18
N VAL A 158 -11.03 17.93 -26.90
CA VAL A 158 -10.29 16.81 -26.26
C VAL A 158 -10.77 15.45 -26.79
N ASN A 159 -12.00 15.34 -27.28
CA ASN A 159 -12.55 14.06 -27.75
C ASN A 159 -11.97 13.56 -29.09
N GLU A 160 -11.51 14.46 -29.98
CA GLU A 160 -10.79 14.08 -31.20
C GLU A 160 -9.33 13.69 -30.89
N GLU A 161 -8.64 14.44 -30.01
CA GLU A 161 -7.29 14.07 -29.53
C GLU A 161 -7.28 12.74 -28.75
N LEU A 162 -8.35 12.44 -28.00
CA LEU A 162 -8.48 11.18 -27.25
C LEU A 162 -8.50 9.95 -28.16
N GLY A 163 -8.97 10.06 -29.41
CA GLY A 163 -8.95 8.97 -30.39
C GLY A 163 -7.53 8.57 -30.82
N GLU A 164 -6.65 9.55 -31.03
CA GLU A 164 -5.23 9.33 -31.32
C GLU A 164 -4.44 8.90 -30.06
N ILE A 165 -4.77 9.49 -28.90
CA ILE A 165 -4.20 9.10 -27.59
C ILE A 165 -4.59 7.66 -27.22
N SER A 166 -5.80 7.21 -27.54
CA SER A 166 -6.29 5.85 -27.21
C SER A 166 -5.44 4.76 -27.88
N ASN A 167 -5.12 4.90 -29.17
CA ASN A 167 -4.20 3.99 -29.85
C ASN A 167 -2.78 4.07 -29.26
N SER A 168 -2.35 5.24 -28.80
CA SER A 168 -1.04 5.47 -28.18
C SER A 168 -0.89 4.86 -26.79
N ILE A 169 -1.96 4.82 -25.96
CA ILE A 169 -1.91 4.28 -24.58
C ILE A 169 -2.27 2.78 -24.52
N SER A 170 -2.93 2.22 -25.54
CA SER A 170 -3.35 0.80 -25.57
C SER A 170 -2.22 -0.19 -25.17
N LYS A 171 -1.03 0.00 -25.74
CA LYS A 171 0.16 -0.78 -25.39
C LYS A 171 0.57 -0.58 -23.94
N ASP A 172 0.54 0.65 -23.43
CA ASP A 172 0.87 0.93 -22.02
C ASP A 172 -0.15 0.28 -21.08
N VAL A 173 -1.45 0.29 -21.40
CA VAL A 173 -2.45 -0.43 -20.60
C VAL A 173 -2.15 -1.93 -20.55
N VAL A 174 -1.78 -2.53 -21.69
CA VAL A 174 -1.43 -3.96 -21.72
C VAL A 174 -0.19 -4.24 -20.85
N PHE A 175 0.88 -3.47 -20.99
CA PHE A 175 2.09 -3.63 -20.16
C PHE A 175 1.85 -3.28 -18.69
N PHE A 176 0.94 -2.35 -18.40
CA PHE A 176 0.51 -2.02 -17.04
C PHE A 176 -0.19 -3.22 -16.40
N VAL A 177 -1.18 -3.82 -17.07
CA VAL A 177 -1.94 -4.96 -16.56
C VAL A 177 -1.03 -6.20 -16.45
N LEU A 178 -0.20 -6.48 -17.46
CA LEU A 178 0.75 -7.59 -17.41
C LEU A 178 1.80 -7.39 -16.32
N GLY A 179 2.32 -6.17 -16.16
CA GLY A 179 3.25 -5.82 -15.11
C GLY A 179 2.64 -6.03 -13.72
N ALA A 180 1.43 -5.50 -13.49
CA ALA A 180 0.68 -5.71 -12.25
C ALA A 180 0.45 -7.20 -11.96
N ALA A 181 0.02 -7.98 -12.95
CA ALA A 181 -0.20 -9.42 -12.81
C ALA A 181 1.10 -10.17 -12.45
N LEU A 182 2.24 -9.79 -13.03
CA LEU A 182 3.55 -10.36 -12.70
C LEU A 182 4.00 -9.98 -11.28
N VAL A 183 3.76 -8.74 -10.86
CA VAL A 183 4.09 -8.31 -9.49
C VAL A 183 3.25 -9.08 -8.47
N VAL A 184 1.94 -9.15 -8.67
CA VAL A 184 1.01 -9.86 -7.77
C VAL A 184 1.31 -11.36 -7.77
N GLY A 185 1.39 -11.99 -8.93
CA GLY A 185 1.67 -13.42 -9.05
C GLY A 185 3.07 -13.80 -8.55
N GLY A 186 4.08 -12.99 -8.86
CA GLY A 186 5.44 -13.17 -8.37
C GLY A 186 5.53 -13.03 -6.85
N SER A 187 4.81 -12.07 -6.27
CA SER A 187 4.74 -11.89 -4.81
C SER A 187 4.11 -13.10 -4.15
N ARG A 188 3.03 -13.65 -4.74
CA ARG A 188 2.43 -14.88 -4.21
C ARG A 188 3.40 -16.06 -4.20
N ILE A 189 4.08 -16.31 -5.32
CA ILE A 189 5.10 -17.37 -5.43
C ILE A 189 6.20 -17.16 -4.38
N LEU A 190 6.61 -15.90 -4.17
CA LEU A 190 7.68 -15.57 -3.22
C LEU A 190 7.25 -15.75 -1.76
N ILE A 191 6.02 -15.37 -1.40
CA ILE A 191 5.45 -15.59 -0.06
C ILE A 191 5.34 -17.07 0.24
N ASP A 192 4.76 -17.85 -0.68
CA ASP A 192 4.56 -19.29 -0.50
C ASP A 192 5.93 -19.99 -0.37
N SER A 193 6.89 -19.65 -1.24
CA SER A 193 8.24 -20.22 -1.19
C SER A 193 9.04 -19.76 0.04
N GLY A 194 8.87 -18.51 0.46
CA GLY A 194 9.49 -17.95 1.66
C GLY A 194 8.96 -18.59 2.94
N THR A 195 7.66 -18.90 2.97
CA THR A 195 7.01 -19.63 4.06
C THR A 195 7.60 -21.04 4.19
N ASP A 196 7.73 -21.76 3.09
CA ASP A 196 8.38 -23.08 3.06
C ASP A 196 9.82 -23.03 3.59
N ILE A 197 10.62 -22.05 3.14
CA ILE A 197 12.01 -21.87 3.61
C ILE A 197 12.04 -21.58 5.11
N ALA A 198 11.17 -20.70 5.60
CA ALA A 198 11.10 -20.34 7.01
C ALA A 198 10.71 -21.55 7.89
N MET A 199 9.77 -22.38 7.44
CA MET A 199 9.42 -23.63 8.12
C MET A 199 10.60 -24.60 8.18
N TRP A 200 11.43 -24.71 7.12
CA TRP A 200 12.62 -25.57 7.16
C TRP A 200 13.69 -25.07 8.12
N LEU A 201 13.77 -23.77 8.33
CA LEU A 201 14.65 -23.14 9.31
C LEU A 201 14.11 -23.24 10.75
N GLY A 202 12.95 -23.87 10.96
CA GLY A 202 12.34 -24.05 12.27
C GLY A 202 11.65 -22.79 12.80
N VAL A 203 11.33 -21.81 11.93
CA VAL A 203 10.55 -20.64 12.35
C VAL A 203 9.10 -21.08 12.60
N PRO A 204 8.51 -20.78 13.77
CA PRO A 204 7.12 -21.12 14.07
C PRO A 204 6.14 -20.56 13.03
N GLU A 205 5.18 -21.37 12.58
CA GLU A 205 4.15 -20.98 11.62
C GLU A 205 3.40 -19.71 12.03
N MET A 206 3.18 -19.52 13.34
CA MET A 206 2.57 -18.32 13.90
C MET A 206 3.40 -17.06 13.61
N ILE A 207 4.72 -17.14 13.76
CA ILE A 207 5.63 -16.02 13.48
C ILE A 207 5.65 -15.74 11.97
N ILE A 208 5.66 -16.79 11.14
CA ILE A 208 5.56 -16.66 9.68
C ILE A 208 4.24 -15.98 9.29
N GLY A 209 3.11 -16.42 9.85
CA GLY A 209 1.79 -15.86 9.59
C GLY A 209 1.65 -14.39 9.99
N LEU A 210 2.31 -13.96 11.06
CA LEU A 210 2.23 -12.58 11.55
C LEU A 210 3.24 -11.63 10.91
N THR A 211 4.42 -12.13 10.50
CA THR A 211 5.51 -11.28 9.99
C THR A 211 5.72 -11.42 8.48
N LEU A 212 5.71 -12.65 7.96
CA LEU A 212 5.98 -12.92 6.55
C LEU A 212 4.77 -12.59 5.68
N VAL A 213 3.54 -12.74 6.19
CA VAL A 213 2.32 -12.42 5.44
C VAL A 213 2.22 -10.91 5.24
N ALA A 214 2.24 -10.10 6.30
CA ALA A 214 2.12 -8.64 6.18
C ALA A 214 3.28 -8.02 5.39
N PHE A 215 4.52 -8.48 5.62
CA PHE A 215 5.67 -8.04 4.81
C PHE A 215 5.55 -8.51 3.37
N GLY A 216 5.11 -9.76 3.18
CA GLY A 216 5.00 -10.42 1.90
C GLY A 216 3.95 -9.81 1.00
N THR A 217 2.77 -9.50 1.55
CA THR A 217 1.70 -8.80 0.83
C THR A 217 2.12 -7.39 0.44
N SER A 218 2.96 -6.72 1.24
CA SER A 218 3.53 -5.39 0.94
C SER A 218 4.74 -5.40 -0.03
N LEU A 219 5.17 -6.56 -0.55
CA LEU A 219 6.27 -6.64 -1.52
C LEU A 219 5.98 -5.95 -2.86
N PRO A 220 4.77 -6.07 -3.45
CA PRO A 220 4.36 -5.27 -4.60
C PRO A 220 4.61 -3.78 -4.42
N GLU A 221 4.21 -3.22 -3.28
CA GLU A 221 4.38 -1.83 -2.90
C GLU A 221 5.86 -1.49 -2.80
N LEU A 222 6.64 -2.33 -2.12
CA LEU A 222 8.07 -2.11 -1.91
C LEU A 222 8.81 -2.03 -3.25
N ILE A 223 8.59 -3.02 -4.11
CA ILE A 223 9.33 -3.12 -5.36
C ILE A 223 8.85 -2.06 -6.35
N THR A 224 7.54 -1.76 -6.40
CA THR A 224 7.01 -0.67 -7.21
C THR A 224 7.56 0.68 -6.75
N ALA A 225 7.60 0.96 -5.44
CA ALA A 225 8.13 2.19 -4.89
C ALA A 225 9.64 2.35 -5.16
N ILE A 226 10.42 1.27 -5.00
CA ILE A 226 11.85 1.26 -5.35
C ILE A 226 12.05 1.48 -6.84
N SER A 227 11.30 0.79 -7.72
CA SER A 227 11.43 0.95 -9.18
C SER A 227 11.10 2.38 -9.60
N ALA A 228 9.98 2.93 -9.11
CA ALA A 228 9.58 4.31 -9.37
C ALA A 228 10.65 5.31 -8.93
N THR A 229 11.17 5.16 -7.71
CA THR A 229 12.19 6.05 -7.15
C THR A 229 13.51 5.99 -7.92
N ARG A 230 13.95 4.77 -8.30
CA ARG A 230 15.15 4.56 -9.11
C ARG A 230 15.03 5.20 -10.49
N LYS A 231 13.83 5.19 -11.07
CA LYS A 231 13.51 5.85 -12.35
C LYS A 231 13.24 7.36 -12.21
N GLY A 232 13.27 7.91 -10.99
CA GLY A 232 13.07 9.33 -10.73
C GLY A 232 11.60 9.76 -10.70
N HIS A 233 10.67 8.84 -10.48
CA HIS A 233 9.23 9.06 -10.36
C HIS A 233 8.81 8.95 -8.89
N ASN A 234 9.42 9.79 -8.04
CA ASN A 234 9.21 9.75 -6.60
C ASN A 234 7.77 10.12 -6.20
N ASP A 235 7.14 11.01 -6.96
CA ASP A 235 5.74 11.42 -6.81
C ASP A 235 4.77 10.25 -7.03
N LEU A 236 5.08 9.35 -7.97
CA LEU A 236 4.36 8.09 -8.16
C LEU A 236 4.49 7.19 -6.93
N ALA A 237 5.70 7.04 -6.39
CA ALA A 237 5.96 6.21 -5.22
C ALA A 237 5.22 6.72 -3.98
N VAL A 238 5.27 8.04 -3.71
CA VAL A 238 4.53 8.65 -2.60
C VAL A 238 3.03 8.51 -2.80
N GLY A 239 2.54 8.79 -4.01
CA GLY A 239 1.14 8.59 -4.36
C GLY A 239 0.69 7.17 -4.04
N ASN A 240 1.46 6.16 -4.48
CA ASN A 240 1.19 4.76 -4.22
C ASN A 240 1.03 4.47 -2.73
N ILE A 241 2.00 4.87 -1.90
CA ILE A 241 1.96 4.58 -0.46
C ILE A 241 0.79 5.28 0.25
N LEU A 242 0.52 6.55 -0.07
CA LEU A 242 -0.62 7.26 0.54
C LEU A 242 -1.96 6.65 0.12
N GLY A 243 -2.07 6.23 -1.15
CA GLY A 243 -3.26 5.55 -1.66
C GLY A 243 -3.44 4.17 -1.03
N ALA A 244 -2.39 3.34 -1.03
CA ALA A 244 -2.39 1.99 -0.46
C ALA A 244 -2.78 2.03 1.02
N ASN A 245 -2.15 2.89 1.83
CA ASN A 245 -2.51 3.01 3.24
C ASN A 245 -3.96 3.45 3.48
N THR A 246 -4.49 4.31 2.61
CA THR A 246 -5.90 4.71 2.69
C THR A 246 -6.81 3.53 2.34
N MET A 247 -6.45 2.74 1.32
CA MET A 247 -7.21 1.55 0.89
C MET A 247 -7.11 0.41 1.91
N ASP A 248 -5.94 0.13 2.49
CA ASP A 248 -5.75 -0.87 3.54
C ASP A 248 -6.70 -0.63 4.72
N ILE A 249 -6.85 0.62 5.14
CA ILE A 249 -7.75 0.95 6.24
C ILE A 249 -9.20 1.02 5.76
N ALA A 250 -9.48 1.82 4.74
CA ALA A 250 -10.85 2.17 4.36
C ALA A 250 -11.54 1.07 3.55
N LEU A 251 -10.84 0.47 2.59
CA LEU A 251 -11.37 -0.59 1.73
C LEU A 251 -11.20 -1.96 2.38
N ILE A 252 -10.00 -2.34 2.81
CA ILE A 252 -9.74 -3.73 3.24
C ILE A 252 -10.41 -4.02 4.57
N LEU A 253 -10.12 -3.28 5.63
CA LEU A 253 -10.81 -3.47 6.91
C LEU A 253 -12.30 -3.18 6.81
N GLY A 254 -12.68 -2.18 6.01
CA GLY A 254 -14.07 -1.83 5.74
C GLY A 254 -14.87 -2.97 5.09
N ALA A 255 -14.31 -3.62 4.07
CA ALA A 255 -14.95 -4.75 3.40
C ALA A 255 -14.86 -6.05 4.22
N SER A 256 -13.72 -6.33 4.86
CA SER A 256 -13.54 -7.52 5.69
C SER A 256 -14.49 -7.53 6.89
N SER A 257 -14.78 -6.38 7.50
CA SER A 257 -15.75 -6.28 8.60
C SER A 257 -17.21 -6.51 8.15
N LEU A 258 -17.52 -6.40 6.85
CA LEU A 258 -18.80 -6.85 6.30
C LEU A 258 -18.89 -8.37 6.12
N ILE A 259 -17.75 -9.05 6.00
CA ILE A 259 -17.68 -10.50 5.87
C ILE A 259 -17.84 -11.16 7.25
N SER A 260 -17.13 -10.64 8.26
CA SER A 260 -17.22 -11.09 9.65
C SER A 260 -16.86 -9.97 10.61
N GLU A 261 -17.43 -9.98 11.82
CA GLU A 261 -16.99 -9.09 12.90
C GLU A 261 -15.51 -9.31 13.21
N LEU A 262 -14.75 -8.23 13.39
CA LEU A 262 -13.30 -8.29 13.60
C LEU A 262 -12.96 -7.85 15.03
N PRO A 263 -12.79 -8.79 15.98
CA PRO A 263 -12.24 -8.49 17.29
C PRO A 263 -10.85 -7.85 17.18
N ILE A 264 -10.67 -6.71 17.85
CA ILE A 264 -9.43 -5.96 17.88
C ILE A 264 -8.68 -6.34 19.15
N GLN A 265 -7.46 -6.86 18.98
CA GLN A 265 -6.62 -7.27 20.10
C GLN A 265 -6.09 -6.04 20.84
N ASN A 266 -5.86 -6.18 22.15
CA ASN A 266 -5.24 -5.13 22.96
C ASN A 266 -3.89 -4.67 22.39
N GLN A 267 -3.11 -5.59 21.81
CA GLN A 267 -1.88 -5.25 21.11
C GLN A 267 -2.13 -4.22 19.98
N SER A 268 -3.13 -4.47 19.13
CA SER A 268 -3.43 -3.55 18.04
C SER A 268 -3.97 -2.21 18.52
N LEU A 269 -4.86 -2.21 19.52
CA LEU A 269 -5.44 -0.98 20.06
C LEU A 269 -4.40 -0.08 20.74
N TYR A 270 -3.52 -0.66 21.57
CA TYR A 270 -2.61 0.10 22.43
C TYR A 270 -1.19 0.25 21.87
N TYR A 271 -0.82 -0.53 20.85
CA TYR A 271 0.53 -0.51 20.28
C TYR A 271 0.54 -0.25 18.77
N ASP A 272 -0.16 -1.08 17.97
CA ASP A 272 -0.09 -0.98 16.51
C ASP A 272 -0.76 0.30 15.99
N PHE A 273 -1.98 0.64 16.45
CA PHE A 273 -2.69 1.84 16.00
C PHE A 273 -1.99 3.15 16.38
N PRO A 274 -1.49 3.32 17.63
CA PRO A 274 -0.68 4.50 17.95
C PRO A 274 0.59 4.61 17.11
N ALA A 275 1.29 3.50 16.86
CA ALA A 275 2.49 3.51 16.01
C ALA A 275 2.16 3.86 14.55
N MET A 276 1.08 3.29 14.01
CA MET A 276 0.54 3.61 12.69
C MET A 276 0.25 5.10 12.56
N LEU A 277 -0.52 5.66 13.50
CA LEU A 277 -0.89 7.07 13.48
C LEU A 277 0.34 7.98 13.65
N LEU A 278 1.30 7.61 14.49
CA LEU A 278 2.55 8.34 14.68
C LEU A 278 3.36 8.42 13.39
N ILE A 279 3.59 7.28 12.73
CA ILE A 279 4.38 7.21 11.49
C ILE A 279 3.69 7.98 10.36
N MET A 280 2.38 7.80 10.19
CA MET A 280 1.59 8.58 9.25
C MET A 280 1.64 10.08 9.55
N GLY A 281 1.52 10.45 10.83
CA GLY A 281 1.60 11.82 11.31
C GLY A 281 2.95 12.44 10.98
N MET A 282 4.05 11.72 11.15
CA MET A 282 5.39 12.17 10.75
C MET A 282 5.47 12.45 9.24
N ILE A 283 4.95 11.56 8.40
CA ILE A 283 4.94 11.76 6.93
C ILE A 283 4.21 13.05 6.56
N VAL A 284 3.01 13.25 7.10
CA VAL A 284 2.20 14.45 6.81
C VAL A 284 2.85 15.71 7.38
N PHE A 285 3.37 15.64 8.60
CA PHE A 285 4.03 16.77 9.28
C PHE A 285 5.29 17.22 8.52
N PHE A 286 6.19 16.30 8.17
CA PHE A 286 7.40 16.62 7.42
C PHE A 286 7.09 17.13 6.01
N GLY A 287 6.06 16.56 5.37
CA GLY A 287 5.59 17.05 4.07
C GLY A 287 5.06 18.49 4.11
N LEU A 288 4.56 18.96 5.27
CA LEU A 288 4.11 20.34 5.46
C LEU A 288 5.26 21.33 5.68
N THR A 289 6.28 20.95 6.45
CA THR A 289 7.33 21.87 6.92
C THR A 289 8.40 22.18 5.88
N GLY A 290 8.68 21.26 4.95
CA GLY A 290 9.89 21.32 4.13
C GLY A 290 9.74 21.69 2.66
N ARG A 291 8.52 21.76 2.10
CA ARG A 291 8.23 21.68 0.64
C ARG A 291 8.88 20.46 -0.06
N LYS A 292 9.52 19.59 0.69
CA LYS A 292 10.16 18.33 0.30
C LYS A 292 10.32 17.45 1.53
N LEU A 293 10.23 16.15 1.34
CA LEU A 293 10.62 15.14 2.31
C LEU A 293 12.14 14.94 2.20
N ALA A 294 12.86 15.38 3.22
CA ALA A 294 14.31 15.33 3.32
C ALA A 294 14.81 13.95 3.79
N ARG A 295 16.03 13.59 3.40
CA ARG A 295 16.60 12.26 3.71
C ARG A 295 16.66 11.95 5.21
N TRP A 296 16.89 12.97 6.04
CA TRP A 296 16.91 12.81 7.50
C TRP A 296 15.51 12.57 8.07
N GLU A 297 14.46 13.14 7.48
CA GLU A 297 13.06 12.90 7.86
C GLU A 297 12.68 11.45 7.56
N GLY A 298 13.10 10.94 6.40
CA GLY A 298 13.00 9.53 6.06
C GLY A 298 13.74 8.63 7.04
N ALA A 299 14.94 9.04 7.50
CA ALA A 299 15.70 8.27 8.48
C ALA A 299 14.99 8.21 9.84
N VAL A 300 14.35 9.30 10.27
CA VAL A 300 13.53 9.35 11.48
C VAL A 300 12.30 8.44 11.36
N ILE A 301 11.59 8.49 10.24
CA ILE A 301 10.44 7.61 9.96
C ILE A 301 10.88 6.14 9.99
N LEU A 302 11.96 5.80 9.29
CA LEU A 302 12.48 4.43 9.24
C LEU A 302 12.98 3.95 10.61
N ALA A 303 13.65 4.82 11.38
CA ALA A 303 14.08 4.49 12.74
C ALA A 303 12.88 4.24 13.66
N THR A 304 11.79 5.01 13.51
CA THR A 304 10.54 4.81 14.26
C THR A 304 9.90 3.46 13.91
N TYR A 305 9.89 3.07 12.64
CA TYR A 305 9.46 1.74 12.22
C TYR A 305 10.32 0.62 12.82
N ILE A 306 11.65 0.75 12.77
CA ILE A 306 12.57 -0.24 13.36
C ILE A 306 12.33 -0.36 14.87
N ALA A 307 12.12 0.77 15.57
CA ALA A 307 11.80 0.78 16.99
C ALA A 307 10.45 0.11 17.28
N TYR A 308 9.42 0.38 16.46
CA TYR A 308 8.11 -0.29 16.55
C TYR A 308 8.25 -1.81 16.43
N VAL A 309 8.94 -2.29 15.38
CA VAL A 309 9.17 -3.73 15.17
C VAL A 309 9.95 -4.32 16.34
N GLY A 310 11.04 -3.67 16.77
CA GLY A 310 11.85 -4.12 17.90
C GLY A 310 11.04 -4.24 19.20
N GLY A 311 10.17 -3.27 19.50
CA GLY A 311 9.28 -3.33 20.65
C GLY A 311 8.21 -4.42 20.52
N LEU A 312 7.69 -4.67 19.31
CA LEU A 312 6.73 -5.76 19.08
C LEU A 312 7.35 -7.13 19.41
N PHE A 313 8.58 -7.38 18.98
CA PHE A 313 9.34 -8.58 19.36
C PHE A 313 9.61 -8.65 20.86
N PHE A 314 9.94 -7.53 21.50
CA PHE A 314 10.30 -7.51 22.91
C PHE A 314 9.12 -7.72 23.86
N PHE A 315 7.97 -7.08 23.59
CA PHE A 315 6.82 -7.04 24.50
C PHE A 315 5.76 -8.11 24.23
N TYR A 316 5.63 -8.60 22.99
CA TYR A 316 4.48 -9.44 22.59
C TYR A 316 4.84 -10.81 21.99
N MET A 317 6.12 -11.09 21.74
CA MET A 317 6.59 -12.40 21.25
C MET A 317 7.32 -13.24 22.33
N GLN A 318 7.21 -12.86 23.61
CA GLN A 318 7.62 -13.70 24.76
C GLN A 318 6.42 -14.48 25.31
#